data_AF-A0AAV4XKS6-F1
#
_entry.id   AF-A0AAV4XKS6-F1
#
_cell.length_a   1.000
_cell.length_b   1.000
_cell.length_c   1.000
_cell.angle_alpha   90.00
_cell.angle_beta   90.00
_cell.angle_gamma   90.00
#
_symmetry.space_group_name_H-M   'P 1'
#
loop_
_entity.id
_entity.type
_entity.pdbx_description
1 polymer ?
#
loop_
_entity_poly.entity_id
_entity_poly.type
_entity_poly.pdbx_seq_one_letter_code
_entity_poly.pdbx_strand_id
1 'polypeptide(L)' 'MAECDGIGRTGTYCLIDMVLNRMAKGAKEIDIAATLEHVRDQRAGMVKTKAQFEFVLMAIAEEVHAILKALSQ' A
#
# COMPACT_ATOMS: atom_id res chain seq x y z
N MET A 1 -2.75 -4.06 -27.11
CA MET A 1 -2.05 -5.00 -26.21
C MET A 1 -2.02 -4.37 -24.83
N ALA A 2 -2.82 -4.87 -23.89
CA ALA A 2 -2.71 -4.48 -22.49
C ALA A 2 -1.66 -5.37 -21.84
N GLU A 3 -0.38 -5.03 -22.02
CA GLU A 3 0.69 -5.69 -21.27
C GLU A 3 0.53 -5.29 -19.80
N CYS A 4 0.12 -6.26 -18.98
CA CYS A 4 0.34 -6.17 -17.54
C CYS A 4 1.85 -6.32 -17.31
N ASP A 5 2.56 -5.20 -17.39
CA ASP A 5 3.96 -5.06 -16.98
C ASP A 5 4.23 -5.46 -15.52
N GLY A 6 3.18 -5.75 -14.74
CA GLY A 6 3.26 -6.33 -13.40
C GLY A 6 3.84 -5.37 -12.36
N ILE A 7 3.91 -4.07 -12.68
CA ILE A 7 4.49 -3.05 -11.80
C ILE A 7 3.52 -1.95 -11.42
N GLY A 8 2.50 -1.67 -12.25
CA GLY A 8 1.41 -0.74 -11.90
C GLY A 8 0.46 -1.33 -10.85
N ARG A 9 -0.59 -2.03 -11.30
CA ARG A 9 -1.63 -2.60 -10.43
C ARG A 9 -1.10 -3.61 -9.41
N THR A 10 -0.19 -4.48 -9.84
CA THR A 10 0.46 -5.45 -8.94
C THR A 10 1.28 -4.74 -7.86
N GLY A 11 2.06 -3.72 -8.23
CA GLY A 11 2.81 -2.95 -7.25
C GLY A 11 1.93 -2.20 -6.26
N THR A 12 0.80 -1.66 -6.72
CA THR A 12 -0.22 -1.05 -5.87
C THR A 12 -0.76 -2.04 -4.85
N TYR A 13 -1.18 -3.24 -5.29
CA TYR A 13 -1.71 -4.27 -4.40
C TYR A 13 -0.67 -4.77 -3.39
N CYS A 14 0.55 -5.07 -3.83
CA CYS A 14 1.63 -5.50 -2.95
C CYS A 14 1.96 -4.44 -1.89
N LEU A 15 1.96 -3.15 -2.25
CA LEU A 15 2.22 -2.08 -1.29
C LEU A 15 1.11 -2.00 -0.23
N ILE A 16 -0.16 -2.11 -0.62
CA ILE A 16 -1.29 -2.13 0.31
C ILE A 16 -1.16 -3.32 1.26
N ASP A 17 -0.95 -4.52 0.74
CA ASP A 17 -0.81 -5.74 1.54
C ASP A 17 0.34 -5.64 2.56
N MET A 18 1.51 -5.13 2.14
CA MET A 18 2.66 -4.96 3.02
C MET A 18 2.37 -3.97 4.16
N VAL A 19 1.68 -2.87 3.88
CA VAL A 19 1.32 -1.88 4.91
C VAL A 19 0.28 -2.46 5.86
N LEU A 20 -0.80 -3.05 5.36
CA LEU A 20 -1.85 -3.65 6.19
C LEU A 20 -1.31 -4.79 7.05
N ASN A 21 -0.43 -5.63 6.53
CA ASN A 21 0.22 -6.70 7.29
C ASN A 21 1.11 -6.15 8.42
N ARG A 22 1.80 -5.03 8.22
CA ARG A 22 2.55 -4.35 9.29
C ARG A 22 1.61 -3.79 10.35
N MET A 23 0.48 -3.20 9.95
CA MET A 23 -0.54 -2.73 10.90
C MET A 23 -1.11 -3.88 11.73
N ALA A 24 -1.49 -4.99 11.09
CA ALA A 24 -2.02 -6.17 11.75
C ALA A 24 -1.04 -6.78 12.76
N LYS A 25 0.26 -6.65 12.54
CA LYS A 25 1.32 -7.06 13.47
C LYS A 25 1.56 -6.06 14.62
N GLY A 26 0.80 -4.98 14.70
CA GLY A 26 0.89 -3.98 15.77
C GLY A 26 1.99 -2.94 15.56
N ALA A 27 2.42 -2.70 14.31
CA ALA A 27 3.32 -1.58 14.03
C ALA A 27 2.64 -0.25 14.41
N LYS A 28 3.27 0.50 15.33
CA LYS A 28 2.74 1.79 15.79
C LYS A 28 2.87 2.90 14.75
N GLU A 29 3.91 2.83 13.93
CA GLU A 29 4.22 3.79 12.88
C GLU A 29 4.58 3.04 11.60
N ILE A 30 4.06 3.51 10.47
CA ILE A 30 4.34 2.94 9.15
C ILE A 30 4.65 4.07 8.19
N ASP A 31 5.86 4.05 7.67
CA ASP A 31 6.26 4.91 6.57
C ASP A 31 5.94 4.23 5.23
N ILE A 32 4.88 4.70 4.58
CA ILE A 32 4.40 4.17 3.30
C ILE A 32 5.37 4.53 2.16
N ALA A 33 6.03 5.70 2.23
CA ALA A 33 7.00 6.12 1.23
C ALA A 33 8.26 5.25 1.29
N ALA A 34 8.79 5.02 2.48
CA ALA A 34 9.91 4.09 2.68
C ALA A 34 9.54 2.65 2.27
N THR A 35 8.29 2.24 2.50
CA THR A 35 7.80 0.93 2.04
C THR A 35 7.73 0.86 0.51
N LEU A 36 7.32 1.93 -0.17
CA LEU A 36 7.33 2.02 -1.63
C LEU A 36 8.76 1.98 -2.19
N GLU A 37 9.69 2.72 -1.59
CA GLU A 37 11.11 2.68 -1.97
C GLU A 37 11.67 1.26 -1.82
N HIS A 38 11.40 0.59 -0.70
CA HIS A 38 11.80 -0.79 -0.48
C HIS A 38 11.25 -1.77 -1.54
N VAL A 39 10.01 -1.58 -1.98
CA VAL A 39 9.43 -2.39 -3.07
C VAL A 39 10.08 -2.07 -4.42
N ARG A 40 10.46 -0.81 -4.65
CA ARG A 40 11.16 -0.38 -5.87
C ARG A 40 12.61 -0.87 -5.91
N ASP A 41 13.26 -1.05 -4.76
CA ASP A 41 14.58 -1.68 -4.67
C ASP A 41 14.55 -3.14 -5.14
N GLN A 42 13.46 -3.85 -4.86
CA GLN A 42 13.27 -5.24 -5.32
C GLN A 42 12.86 -5.32 -6.80
N ARG A 43 12.03 -4.37 -7.26
CA ARG A 43 11.62 -4.26 -8.66
C ARG A 43 11.39 -2.80 -9.05
N ALA A 44 12.26 -2.29 -9.91
CA ALA A 44 12.15 -0.92 -10.39
C ALA A 44 10.79 -0.63 -11.05
N GLY A 45 10.25 0.56 -10.80
CA GLY A 45 9.01 1.03 -11.42
C GLY A 45 7.71 0.54 -10.78
N MET A 46 7.78 -0.15 -9.64
CA MET A 46 6.60 -0.51 -8.84
C MET A 46 5.82 0.75 -8.42
N VAL A 47 4.49 0.69 -8.55
CA VAL A 47 3.57 1.84 -8.39
C VAL A 47 3.99 2.97 -9.34
N LYS A 48 3.52 2.88 -10.59
CA LYS A 48 3.96 3.73 -11.70
C LYS A 48 3.47 5.16 -11.62
N THR A 49 2.23 5.36 -11.19
CA THR A 49 1.55 6.66 -11.31
C THR A 49 1.23 7.26 -9.96
N LYS A 50 1.12 8.59 -9.92
CA LYS A 50 0.65 9.32 -8.74
C LYS A 50 -0.72 8.83 -8.28
N ALA A 51 -1.64 8.62 -9.23
CA ALA A 51 -2.99 8.11 -8.93
C ALA A 51 -2.97 6.73 -8.27
N GLN A 52 -2.04 5.84 -8.65
CA GLN A 52 -1.86 4.55 -7.97
C GLN A 52 -1.36 4.74 -6.54
N PHE A 53 -0.44 5.66 -6.31
CA PHE A 53 0.05 5.95 -4.96
C PHE A 53 -1.03 6.62 -4.09
N GLU A 54 -1.78 7.57 -4.63
CA GLU A 54 -2.94 8.18 -3.96
C GLU A 54 -4.00 7.14 -3.61
N PHE A 55 -4.25 6.18 -4.50
CA PHE A 55 -5.15 5.06 -4.23
C PHE A 55 -4.68 4.20 -3.06
N VAL A 56 -3.37 3.93 -2.95
CA VAL A 56 -2.79 3.20 -1.80
C VAL A 56 -3.07 3.95 -0.50
N LEU A 57 -2.82 5.26 -0.47
CA LEU A 57 -3.04 6.09 0.72
C LEU A 57 -4.52 6.11 1.13
N MET A 58 -5.44 6.25 0.17
CA MET A 58 -6.88 6.22 0.43
C MET A 58 -7.32 4.87 0.99
N ALA A 59 -6.90 3.76 0.37
CA ALA A 59 -7.25 2.42 0.83
C ALA A 59 -6.77 2.15 2.26
N ILE A 60 -5.53 2.55 2.59
CA ILE A 60 -4.99 2.38 3.94
C ILE A 60 -5.76 3.26 4.95
N ALA A 61 -6.07 4.51 4.59
CA ALA A 61 -6.84 5.39 5.46
C ALA A 61 -8.26 4.84 5.75
N GLU A 62 -8.91 4.26 4.74
CA GLU A 62 -10.22 3.63 4.89
C GLU A 62 -10.16 2.40 5.81
N GLU A 63 -9.15 1.54 5.66
CA GLU A 63 -8.92 0.40 6.54
C GLU A 63 -8.64 0.82 7.99
N VAL A 64 -7.79 1.85 8.21
CA VAL A 64 -7.57 2.43 9.55
C VAL A 64 -8.89 2.92 10.15
N HIS A 65 -9.70 3.63 9.37
CA HIS A 65 -10.99 4.16 9.82
C HIS A 65 -11.95 3.02 10.20
N ALA A 66 -12.03 1.96 9.39
CA ALA A 66 -12.85 0.80 9.65
C ALA A 66 -12.44 0.08 10.95
N ILE A 67 -11.13 -0.11 11.17
CA ILE A 67 -10.58 -0.72 12.39
C ILE A 67 -10.93 0.14 13.61
N LEU A 68 -10.70 1.45 13.56
CA LEU A 68 -11.03 2.36 14.67
C LEU A 68 -12.52 2.33 15.01
N LYS A 69 -13.38 2.28 13.99
CA LYS A 69 -14.83 2.18 14.18
C LYS A 69 -15.23 0.85 14.82
N ALA A 70 -14.60 -0.26 14.44
CA ALA A 70 -14.86 -1.57 15.03
C ALA A 70 -14.42 -1.67 16.49
N LEU A 71 -13.34 -0.96 16.89
CA LEU A 71 -12.89 -0.89 18.28
C LEU A 71 -13.74 0.04 19.17
N SER A 72 -14.51 0.94 18.54
CA SER A 72 -15.42 1.87 19.22
C SER A 72 -16.81 1.27 19.51
N GLN A 73 -17.09 0.04 19.08
CA GLN A 73 -18.32 -0.71 19.35
C GLN A 73 -18.11 -1.75 20.44
#